data_AF-A0A975LYC0-F1
#
_entry.id   AF-A0A975LYC0-F1
#
_cell.length_a   1.000
_cell.length_b   1.000
_cell.length_c   1.000
_cell.angle_alpha   90.00
_cell.angle_beta   90.00
_cell.angle_gamma   90.00
#
_symmetry.space_group_name_H-M   'P 1'
#
loop_
_entity.id
_entity.type
_entity.pdbx_description
1 polymer ?
#
loop_
_entity_poly.entity_id
_entity_poly.type
_entity_poly.pdbx_seq_one_letter_code
_entity_poly.pdbx_strand_id
1 'polypeptide(L)'
;MKDVQKIAIKRMLKVFFMILAIAMIPVVLIAVPMYFINNCLSGTCAKKEEPKVDYTFKELSSDELFRLVNEERIKAGVKPLVRLHELDISAETKAKRMQDIQNTDHVDPQTGYDGMDYIVDLNPNLRCSWLGENISWNYPVEKQLVDGWMGSQGHKENILNPKFTHAGMYVTRGGREKHYHTIAVQHFCQKK
;
A
#
# COMPACT_ATOMS: atom_id res chain seq x y z
N MET A 1 78.91 36.36 -14.92
CA MET A 1 77.82 37.35 -14.78
C MET A 1 76.48 36.93 -15.40
N LYS A 2 76.43 36.11 -16.47
CA LYS A 2 75.17 35.74 -17.16
C LYS A 2 74.21 34.84 -16.36
N ASP A 3 74.70 34.03 -15.41
CA ASP A 3 73.83 33.13 -14.63
C ASP A 3 73.10 33.80 -13.47
N VAL A 4 73.69 34.81 -12.83
CA VAL A 4 73.06 35.51 -11.70
C VAL A 4 71.83 36.29 -12.16
N GLN A 5 71.89 36.94 -13.33
CA GLN A 5 70.73 37.62 -13.94
C GLN A 5 69.61 36.64 -14.32
N LYS A 6 69.93 35.47 -14.90
CA LYS A 6 68.93 34.45 -15.23
C LYS A 6 68.23 33.89 -13.99
N ILE A 7 68.98 33.68 -12.90
CA ILE A 7 68.42 33.22 -11.62
C ILE A 7 67.54 34.30 -10.99
N ALA A 8 67.96 35.57 -11.03
CA ALA A 8 67.17 36.69 -10.54
C ALA A 8 65.84 36.84 -11.31
N ILE A 9 65.87 36.76 -12.64
CA ILE A 9 64.67 36.84 -13.48
C ILE A 9 63.73 35.66 -13.22
N LYS A 10 64.25 34.43 -13.10
CA LYS A 10 63.43 33.25 -12.74
C LYS A 10 62.78 33.41 -11.37
N ARG A 11 63.50 33.96 -10.39
CA ARG A 11 62.95 34.22 -9.04
C ARG A 11 61.90 35.33 -9.09
N MET A 12 62.13 36.41 -9.82
CA MET A 12 61.13 37.48 -9.96
C MET A 12 59.88 37.01 -10.71
N LEU A 13 60.00 36.22 -11.78
CA LEU A 13 58.85 35.60 -12.43
C LEU A 13 58.09 34.68 -11.48
N LYS A 14 58.80 33.85 -10.70
CA LYS A 14 58.16 32.90 -9.77
C LYS A 14 57.40 33.64 -8.65
N VAL A 15 57.96 34.72 -8.12
CA VAL A 15 57.29 35.58 -7.13
C VAL A 15 56.11 36.31 -7.75
N PHE A 16 56.25 36.82 -8.98
CA PHE A 16 55.16 37.48 -9.70
C PHE A 16 53.98 36.55 -9.96
N PHE A 17 54.23 35.33 -10.45
CA PHE A 17 53.18 34.32 -10.64
C PHE A 17 52.56 33.85 -9.33
N MET A 18 53.34 33.80 -8.24
CA MET A 18 52.82 33.46 -6.91
C MET A 18 51.90 34.55 -6.35
N ILE A 19 52.25 35.83 -6.55
CA ILE A 19 51.39 36.96 -6.15
C ILE A 19 50.12 37.02 -7.00
N LEU A 20 50.22 36.77 -8.32
CA LEU A 20 49.06 36.64 -9.21
C LEU A 20 48.13 35.50 -8.78
N ALA A 21 48.67 34.34 -8.41
CA ALA A 21 47.87 33.23 -7.91
C ALA A 21 47.15 33.59 -6.60
N ILE A 22 47.83 34.24 -5.65
CA ILE A 22 47.24 34.66 -4.37
C ILE A 22 46.15 35.72 -4.57
N ALA A 23 46.33 36.65 -5.52
CA ALA A 23 45.33 37.68 -5.83
C ALA A 23 44.06 37.11 -6.52
N MET A 24 44.18 36.00 -7.26
CA MET A 24 43.06 35.36 -7.97
C MET A 24 42.25 34.40 -7.07
N ILE A 25 42.83 33.87 -6.00
CA ILE A 25 42.16 32.98 -5.04
C ILE A 25 40.91 33.60 -4.39
N PRO A 26 40.92 34.85 -3.86
CA PRO A 26 39.72 35.45 -3.29
C PRO A 26 38.66 35.74 -4.35
N VAL A 27 39.03 36.05 -5.59
CA VAL A 27 38.06 36.26 -6.69
C VAL A 27 37.30 34.96 -6.99
N VAL A 28 37.99 33.82 -7.06
CA VAL A 28 37.35 32.52 -7.31
C VAL A 28 36.53 32.06 -6.11
N LEU A 29 37.05 32.20 -4.88
CA LEU A 29 36.36 31.75 -3.67
C LEU A 29 35.16 32.61 -3.29
N ILE A 30 35.08 33.87 -3.74
CA ILE A 30 34.02 34.80 -3.34
C ILE A 30 33.03 35.05 -4.49
N ALA A 31 33.51 35.27 -5.72
CA ALA A 31 32.62 35.57 -6.84
C ALA A 31 31.83 34.35 -7.30
N VAL A 32 32.41 33.15 -7.22
CA VAL A 32 31.73 31.91 -7.64
C VAL A 32 30.56 31.59 -6.70
N PRO A 33 30.71 31.58 -5.36
CA PRO A 33 29.56 31.39 -4.46
C PRO A 33 28.52 32.52 -4.57
N MET A 34 28.93 33.78 -4.72
CA MET A 34 27.98 34.89 -4.91
C MET A 34 27.16 34.74 -6.19
N TYR A 35 27.77 34.30 -7.30
CA TYR A 35 27.07 34.03 -8.55
C TYR A 35 26.00 32.92 -8.40
N PHE A 36 26.33 31.83 -7.71
CA PHE A 36 25.39 30.74 -7.45
C PHE A 36 24.25 31.13 -6.50
N ILE A 37 24.52 31.95 -5.49
CA ILE A 37 23.49 32.47 -4.57
C ILE A 37 22.51 33.39 -5.32
N ASN A 38 23.01 34.28 -6.17
CA ASN A 38 22.18 35.25 -6.89
C ASN A 38 21.20 34.58 -7.87
N ASN A 39 21.62 33.48 -8.53
CA ASN A 39 20.76 32.71 -9.45
C ASN A 39 19.67 31.88 -8.74
N CYS A 40 19.86 31.50 -7.47
CA CYS A 40 18.83 30.79 -6.71
C CYS A 40 17.81 31.73 -6.05
N LEU A 41 18.24 32.94 -5.66
CA LEU A 41 17.35 34.01 -5.18
C LEU A 41 16.44 34.59 -6.28
N SER A 42 16.88 34.56 -7.54
CA SER A 42 16.11 35.03 -8.70
C SER A 42 15.08 34.00 -9.22
N GLY A 43 14.84 32.90 -8.48
CA GLY A 43 13.74 31.96 -8.77
C GLY A 43 13.93 31.08 -10.00
N THR A 44 15.11 31.10 -10.63
CA THR A 44 15.45 30.29 -11.81
C THR A 44 16.22 29.01 -11.48
N CYS A 45 16.48 28.75 -10.19
CA CYS A 45 16.84 27.41 -9.74
C CYS A 45 15.76 26.45 -10.24
N ALA A 46 16.09 25.60 -11.21
CA ALA A 46 15.22 24.54 -11.66
C ALA A 46 14.87 23.72 -10.43
N LYS A 47 13.64 23.88 -9.92
CA LYS A 47 13.09 22.93 -8.98
C LYS A 47 13.25 21.59 -9.66
N LYS A 48 14.06 20.71 -9.10
CA LYS A 48 13.87 19.28 -9.34
C LYS A 48 12.43 19.05 -8.94
N GLU A 49 11.55 18.88 -9.92
CA GLU A 49 10.27 18.25 -9.66
C GLU A 49 10.62 16.90 -9.07
N GLU A 50 10.46 16.77 -7.75
CA GLU A 50 10.39 15.46 -7.16
C GLU A 50 9.33 14.71 -7.95
N PRO A 51 9.64 13.50 -8.47
CA PRO A 51 8.64 12.74 -9.19
C PRO A 51 7.44 12.61 -8.27
N LYS A 52 6.30 13.19 -8.66
CA LYS A 52 5.02 12.84 -8.06
C LYS A 52 4.81 11.37 -8.42
N VAL A 53 5.27 10.49 -7.53
CA VAL A 53 4.91 9.09 -7.59
C VAL A 53 3.41 9.07 -7.37
N ASP A 54 2.68 8.95 -8.47
CA ASP A 54 1.30 8.50 -8.42
C ASP A 54 1.35 7.08 -7.84
N TYR A 55 1.19 6.98 -6.52
CA TYR A 55 0.91 5.72 -5.87
C TYR A 55 -0.51 5.34 -6.26
N THR A 56 -0.72 4.94 -7.52
CA THR A 56 -1.90 4.20 -7.95
C THR A 56 -1.80 2.82 -7.30
N PHE A 57 -2.14 2.76 -6.01
CA PHE A 57 -2.40 1.49 -5.35
C PHE A 57 -3.57 0.86 -6.08
N LYS A 58 -3.31 -0.27 -6.74
CA LYS A 58 -4.35 -1.05 -7.41
C LYS A 58 -5.44 -1.38 -6.38
N GLU A 59 -6.69 -1.06 -6.73
CA GLU A 59 -7.85 -1.48 -5.93
C GLU A 59 -7.91 -3.01 -5.92
N LEU A 60 -8.10 -3.57 -4.73
CA LEU A 60 -8.24 -5.02 -4.58
C LEU A 60 -9.54 -5.49 -5.22
N SER A 61 -9.50 -6.62 -5.91
CA SER A 61 -10.66 -7.19 -6.57
C SER A 61 -11.27 -8.32 -5.74
N SER A 62 -12.56 -8.21 -5.43
CA SER A 62 -13.32 -9.32 -4.82
C SER A 62 -13.41 -10.54 -5.74
N ASP A 63 -13.40 -10.35 -7.06
CA ASP A 63 -13.39 -11.45 -8.02
C ASP A 63 -12.08 -12.24 -7.95
N GLU A 64 -10.96 -11.52 -7.86
CA GLU A 64 -9.63 -12.13 -7.73
C GLU A 64 -9.48 -12.84 -6.39
N LEU A 65 -9.96 -12.24 -5.29
CA LEU A 65 -10.02 -12.91 -3.99
C LEU A 65 -10.83 -14.21 -4.06
N PHE A 66 -11.99 -14.19 -4.71
CA PHE A 66 -12.85 -15.36 -4.83
C PHE A 66 -12.17 -16.48 -5.64
N ARG A 67 -11.53 -16.10 -6.74
CA ARG A 67 -10.74 -17.00 -7.58
C ARG A 67 -9.63 -17.67 -6.78
N LEU A 68 -8.82 -16.89 -6.05
CA LEU A 68 -7.71 -17.37 -5.23
C LEU A 68 -8.17 -18.29 -4.08
N VAL A 69 -9.27 -17.95 -3.40
CA VAL A 69 -9.86 -18.85 -2.38
C VAL A 69 -10.24 -20.20 -2.99
N ASN A 70 -10.85 -20.20 -4.18
CA ASN A 70 -11.19 -21.45 -4.85
C ASN A 70 -9.96 -22.23 -5.33
N GLU A 71 -8.86 -21.57 -5.70
CA GLU A 71 -7.60 -22.26 -5.94
C GLU A 71 -7.11 -23.01 -4.69
N GLU A 72 -7.18 -22.39 -3.52
CA GLU A 72 -6.80 -23.04 -2.26
C GLU A 72 -7.69 -24.25 -1.93
N ARG A 73 -8.99 -24.15 -2.20
CA ARG A 73 -9.92 -25.29 -2.05
C ARG A 73 -9.58 -26.43 -2.99
N ILE A 74 -9.30 -26.13 -4.26
CA ILE A 74 -8.92 -27.13 -5.27
C ILE A 74 -7.61 -27.81 -4.87
N LYS A 75 -6.60 -27.04 -4.44
CA LYS A 75 -5.30 -27.58 -3.95
C LYS A 75 -5.50 -28.54 -2.78
N ALA A 76 -6.46 -28.26 -1.90
CA ALA A 76 -6.80 -29.12 -0.76
C ALA A 76 -7.74 -30.29 -1.11
N GLY A 77 -8.16 -30.45 -2.36
CA GLY A 77 -9.08 -31.51 -2.78
C GLY A 77 -10.53 -31.29 -2.34
N VAL A 78 -10.91 -30.06 -1.99
CA VAL A 78 -12.27 -29.69 -1.60
C VAL A 78 -12.98 -29.03 -2.79
N LYS A 79 -14.28 -29.28 -2.95
CA LYS A 79 -15.06 -28.68 -4.05
C LYS A 79 -14.98 -27.15 -4.01
N PRO A 80 -14.82 -26.47 -5.15
CA PRO A 80 -14.86 -25.01 -5.18
C PRO A 80 -16.24 -24.50 -4.73
N LEU A 81 -16.26 -23.33 -4.11
CA LEU A 81 -17.45 -22.59 -3.73
C LEU A 81 -18.10 -21.99 -4.97
N VAL A 82 -19.42 -21.90 -4.96
CA VAL A 82 -20.21 -21.13 -5.93
C VAL A 82 -20.46 -19.73 -5.37
N ARG A 83 -20.22 -18.69 -6.17
CA ARG A 83 -20.44 -17.31 -5.70
C ARG A 83 -21.93 -16.99 -5.64
N LEU A 84 -22.38 -16.33 -4.56
CA LEU A 84 -23.74 -15.82 -4.43
C LEU A 84 -23.73 -14.31 -4.22
N HIS A 85 -24.55 -13.61 -5.00
CA HIS A 85 -24.65 -12.16 -4.95
C HIS A 85 -25.22 -11.67 -3.61
N GLU A 86 -26.16 -12.41 -3.03
CA GLU A 86 -26.74 -12.18 -1.70
C GLU A 86 -25.65 -12.14 -0.61
N LEU A 87 -24.65 -13.02 -0.73
CA LEU A 87 -23.53 -13.05 0.20
C LEU A 87 -22.53 -11.92 -0.07
N ASP A 88 -22.36 -11.49 -1.33
CA ASP A 88 -21.56 -10.29 -1.64
C ASP A 88 -22.19 -9.04 -1.00
N ILE A 89 -23.52 -8.88 -1.07
CA ILE A 89 -24.25 -7.75 -0.47
C ILE A 89 -24.03 -7.71 1.05
N SER A 90 -24.13 -8.86 1.73
CA SER A 90 -23.93 -8.92 3.18
C SER A 90 -22.46 -8.65 3.57
N ALA A 91 -21.50 -9.20 2.82
CA ALA A 91 -20.08 -8.95 3.03
C ALA A 91 -19.71 -7.49 2.77
N GLU A 92 -20.25 -6.87 1.72
CA GLU A 92 -20.08 -5.45 1.40
C GLU A 92 -20.60 -4.57 2.52
N THR A 93 -21.83 -4.83 2.96
CA THR A 93 -22.48 -4.05 4.01
C THR A 93 -21.65 -4.08 5.29
N LYS A 94 -21.19 -5.26 5.70
CA LYS A 94 -20.35 -5.41 6.89
C LYS A 94 -18.97 -4.78 6.72
N ALA A 95 -18.30 -5.01 5.59
CA ALA A 95 -16.98 -4.42 5.32
C ALA A 95 -17.04 -2.88 5.39
N LYS A 96 -18.07 -2.28 4.79
CA LYS A 96 -18.31 -0.84 4.86
C LYS A 96 -18.62 -0.38 6.27
N ARG A 97 -19.45 -1.10 7.03
CA ARG A 97 -19.70 -0.78 8.44
C ARG A 97 -18.41 -0.77 9.26
N MET A 98 -17.59 -1.82 9.15
CA MET A 98 -16.29 -1.94 9.81
C MET A 98 -15.33 -0.81 9.41
N GLN A 99 -15.37 -0.41 8.14
CA GLN A 99 -14.62 0.73 7.63
C GLN A 99 -15.13 2.07 8.19
N ASP A 100 -16.43 2.24 8.40
CA ASP A 100 -17.01 3.47 8.94
C ASP A 100 -16.65 3.64 10.41
N ILE A 101 -16.80 2.58 11.22
CA ILE A 101 -16.53 2.62 12.67
C ILE A 101 -15.07 2.33 13.03
N GLN A 102 -14.24 1.98 12.05
CA GLN A 102 -12.84 1.59 12.26
C GLN A 102 -12.69 0.47 13.31
N ASN A 103 -13.42 -0.62 13.11
CA ASN A 103 -13.37 -1.82 13.96
C ASN A 103 -13.48 -3.06 13.06
N THR A 104 -12.75 -4.12 13.37
CA THR A 104 -12.69 -5.36 12.58
C THR A 104 -13.16 -6.59 13.37
N ASP A 105 -13.93 -6.38 14.43
CA ASP A 105 -14.46 -7.46 15.24
C ASP A 105 -15.59 -8.18 14.49
N HIS A 106 -15.77 -9.46 14.80
CA HIS A 106 -16.88 -10.24 14.25
C HIS A 106 -18.26 -9.71 14.68
N VAL A 107 -18.34 -9.06 15.84
CA VAL A 107 -19.56 -8.47 16.40
C VAL A 107 -19.35 -6.97 16.49
N ASP A 108 -20.25 -6.18 15.90
CA ASP A 108 -20.22 -4.73 16.01
C ASP A 108 -20.43 -4.32 17.49
N PRO A 109 -19.45 -3.66 18.12
CA PRO A 109 -19.52 -3.34 19.55
C PRO A 109 -20.58 -2.28 19.89
N GLN A 110 -21.11 -1.55 18.90
CA GLN A 110 -22.12 -0.52 19.10
C GLN A 110 -23.54 -1.06 18.98
N THR A 111 -23.75 -2.10 18.17
CA THR A 111 -25.08 -2.64 17.85
C THR A 111 -25.29 -4.08 18.30
N GLY A 112 -24.21 -4.81 18.57
CA GLY A 112 -24.22 -6.25 18.84
C GLY A 112 -24.40 -7.11 17.58
N TYR A 113 -24.40 -6.50 16.40
CA TYR A 113 -24.74 -7.15 15.13
C TYR A 113 -23.52 -7.87 14.54
N ASP A 114 -23.67 -9.13 14.16
CA ASP A 114 -22.59 -9.97 13.63
C ASP A 114 -22.72 -10.26 12.12
N GLY A 115 -21.76 -11.03 11.58
CA GLY A 115 -21.73 -11.36 10.14
C GLY A 115 -22.94 -12.18 9.69
N MET A 116 -23.45 -13.05 10.56
CA MET A 116 -24.57 -13.92 10.26
C MET A 116 -25.88 -13.15 10.27
N ASP A 117 -26.01 -12.16 11.15
CA ASP A 117 -27.15 -11.26 11.16
C ASP A 117 -27.26 -10.51 9.82
N TYR A 118 -26.15 -9.97 9.30
CA TYR A 118 -26.12 -9.37 7.95
C TYR A 118 -26.56 -10.34 6.86
N ILE A 119 -26.14 -11.62 6.92
CA ILE A 119 -26.53 -12.61 5.92
C ILE A 119 -28.05 -12.85 5.97
N VAL A 120 -28.61 -13.05 7.16
CA VAL A 120 -30.02 -13.44 7.37
C VAL A 120 -30.96 -12.29 7.07
N ASP A 121 -30.70 -11.10 7.60
CA ASP A 121 -31.65 -9.99 7.54
C ASP A 121 -31.65 -9.29 6.18
N LEU A 122 -30.49 -9.19 5.52
CA LEU A 122 -30.42 -8.65 4.16
C LEU A 122 -30.94 -9.64 3.11
N ASN A 123 -30.96 -10.93 3.43
CA ASN A 123 -31.34 -11.99 2.48
C ASN A 123 -32.34 -12.98 3.11
N PRO A 124 -33.56 -12.56 3.46
CA PRO A 124 -34.53 -13.38 4.21
C PRO A 124 -34.99 -14.65 3.47
N ASN A 125 -34.79 -14.70 2.15
CA ASN A 125 -35.12 -15.84 1.30
C ASN A 125 -33.93 -16.81 1.10
N LEU A 126 -32.71 -16.42 1.49
CA LEU A 126 -31.54 -17.28 1.39
C LEU A 126 -31.57 -18.30 2.54
N ARG A 127 -31.68 -19.58 2.18
CA ARG A 127 -31.71 -20.69 3.16
C ARG A 127 -30.35 -21.36 3.24
N CYS A 128 -29.64 -21.13 4.33
CA CYS A 128 -28.37 -21.76 4.66
C CYS A 128 -28.53 -22.63 5.91
N SER A 129 -28.00 -23.85 5.91
CA SER A 129 -27.97 -24.71 7.10
C SER A 129 -26.75 -24.48 7.99
N TRP A 130 -25.75 -23.78 7.47
CA TRP A 130 -24.54 -23.37 8.19
C TRP A 130 -24.03 -22.07 7.58
N LEU A 131 -23.52 -21.18 8.42
CA LEU A 131 -22.94 -19.89 8.03
C LEU A 131 -21.51 -19.78 8.57
N GLY A 132 -20.69 -18.95 7.93
CA GLY A 132 -19.30 -18.73 8.30
C GLY A 132 -18.81 -17.37 7.87
N GLU A 133 -17.76 -16.88 8.53
CA GLU A 133 -17.16 -15.58 8.22
C GLU A 133 -15.64 -15.63 8.33
N ASN A 134 -14.96 -14.99 7.39
CA ASN A 134 -13.58 -14.56 7.52
C ASN A 134 -13.49 -13.04 7.34
N ILE A 135 -12.65 -12.40 8.16
CA ILE A 135 -12.34 -10.97 8.08
C ILE A 135 -10.82 -10.83 7.90
N SER A 136 -10.38 -9.85 7.14
CA SER A 136 -8.97 -9.42 7.10
C SER A 136 -8.89 -7.92 6.86
N TRP A 137 -7.73 -7.34 7.16
CA TRP A 137 -7.48 -5.91 6.96
C TRP A 137 -6.03 -5.63 6.60
N ASN A 138 -5.79 -4.47 5.99
CA ASN A 138 -4.48 -3.91 5.67
C ASN A 138 -3.56 -4.77 4.79
N TYR A 139 -4.13 -5.67 3.99
CA TYR A 139 -3.39 -6.35 2.94
C TYR A 139 -3.30 -5.47 1.68
N PRO A 140 -2.12 -5.38 1.04
CA PRO A 140 -1.92 -4.55 -0.15
C PRO A 140 -2.23 -5.30 -1.46
N VAL A 141 -2.33 -6.63 -1.43
CA VAL A 141 -2.51 -7.50 -2.61
C VAL A 141 -3.39 -8.70 -2.24
N GLU A 142 -4.27 -9.12 -3.15
CA GLU A 142 -5.25 -10.19 -2.95
C GLU A 142 -4.59 -11.51 -2.56
N LYS A 143 -3.47 -11.86 -3.21
CA LYS A 143 -2.74 -13.08 -2.88
C LYS A 143 -2.19 -13.07 -1.45
N GLN A 144 -1.64 -11.95 -0.98
CA GLN A 144 -1.13 -11.87 0.40
C GLN A 144 -2.26 -12.00 1.42
N LEU A 145 -3.43 -11.44 1.09
CA LEU A 145 -4.63 -11.57 1.92
C LEU A 145 -5.06 -13.04 2.04
N VAL A 146 -5.19 -13.74 0.91
CA VAL A 146 -5.57 -15.16 0.91
C VAL A 146 -4.50 -16.02 1.58
N ASP A 147 -3.22 -15.77 1.32
CA ASP A 147 -2.11 -16.44 2.03
C ASP A 147 -2.22 -16.21 3.56
N GLY A 148 -2.58 -15.00 3.99
CA GLY A 148 -2.83 -14.65 5.39
C GLY A 148 -4.00 -15.40 6.02
N TRP A 149 -5.12 -15.54 5.29
CA TRP A 149 -6.22 -16.41 5.73
C TRP A 149 -5.79 -17.87 5.82
N MET A 150 -5.05 -18.39 4.84
CA MET A 150 -4.57 -19.77 4.86
C MET A 150 -3.50 -20.03 5.93
N GLY A 151 -2.80 -19.00 6.41
CA GLY A 151 -1.88 -19.07 7.53
C GLY A 151 -2.56 -19.08 8.91
N SER A 152 -3.82 -18.68 9.00
CA SER A 152 -4.60 -18.67 10.24
C SER A 152 -5.48 -19.92 10.33
N GLN A 153 -5.40 -20.65 11.44
CA GLN A 153 -6.16 -21.89 11.63
C GLN A 153 -7.67 -21.68 11.44
N GLY A 154 -8.28 -20.71 12.13
CA GLY A 154 -9.73 -20.49 12.05
C GLY A 154 -10.20 -20.06 10.65
N HIS A 155 -9.46 -19.17 10.00
CA HIS A 155 -9.80 -18.71 8.64
C HIS A 155 -9.65 -19.84 7.61
N LYS A 156 -8.57 -20.62 7.70
CA LYS A 156 -8.32 -21.79 6.86
C LYS A 156 -9.39 -22.86 7.06
N GLU A 157 -9.80 -23.12 8.30
CA GLU A 157 -10.86 -24.07 8.62
C GLU A 157 -12.16 -23.68 7.92
N ASN A 158 -12.53 -22.40 7.91
CA ASN A 158 -13.68 -21.92 7.12
C ASN A 158 -13.47 -22.12 5.62
N ILE A 159 -12.35 -21.65 5.06
CA ILE A 159 -12.07 -21.75 3.61
C ILE A 159 -12.08 -23.19 3.11
N LEU A 160 -11.55 -24.14 3.89
CA LEU A 160 -11.44 -25.54 3.49
C LEU A 160 -12.59 -26.41 3.99
N ASN A 161 -13.58 -25.85 4.69
CA ASN A 161 -14.70 -26.64 5.18
C ASN A 161 -15.54 -27.17 4.00
N PRO A 162 -15.68 -28.51 3.84
CA PRO A 162 -16.48 -29.09 2.76
C PRO A 162 -17.99 -28.89 2.94
N LYS A 163 -18.45 -28.47 4.13
CA LYS A 163 -19.87 -28.13 4.36
C LYS A 163 -20.27 -26.88 3.60
N PHE A 164 -19.37 -25.90 3.44
CA PHE A 164 -19.69 -24.70 2.69
C PHE A 164 -19.70 -24.99 1.19
N THR A 165 -20.82 -24.62 0.56
CA THR A 165 -21.06 -24.81 -0.87
C THR A 165 -21.05 -23.49 -1.62
N HIS A 166 -21.36 -22.38 -0.93
CA HIS A 166 -21.42 -21.06 -1.51
C HIS A 166 -20.68 -20.04 -0.64
N ALA A 167 -20.21 -18.97 -1.26
CA ALA A 167 -19.66 -17.83 -0.57
C ALA A 167 -19.92 -16.53 -1.33
N GLY A 168 -19.80 -15.42 -0.62
CA GLY A 168 -19.68 -14.09 -1.18
C GLY A 168 -18.59 -13.35 -0.42
N MET A 169 -18.06 -12.29 -1.02
CA MET A 169 -17.01 -11.50 -0.41
C MET A 169 -16.96 -10.10 -0.98
N TYR A 170 -16.45 -9.21 -0.15
CA TYR A 170 -16.22 -7.83 -0.53
C TYR A 170 -14.91 -7.36 0.07
N VAL A 171 -14.21 -6.49 -0.65
CA VAL A 171 -13.06 -5.75 -0.13
C VAL A 171 -13.33 -4.27 -0.30
N THR A 172 -13.26 -3.54 0.80
CA THR A 172 -13.40 -2.09 0.83
C THR A 172 -12.04 -1.43 1.06
N ARG A 173 -11.93 -0.18 0.61
CA ARG A 173 -10.77 0.67 0.84
C ARG A 173 -11.17 1.93 1.61
N GLY A 174 -10.47 2.19 2.70
CA GLY A 174 -10.56 3.43 3.48
C GLY A 174 -9.73 4.57 2.89
N GLY A 175 -9.99 5.78 3.38
CA GLY A 175 -9.11 6.92 3.14
C GLY A 175 -7.73 6.73 3.75
N ARG A 176 -6.75 7.54 3.31
CA ARG A 176 -5.35 7.47 3.79
C ARG A 176 -5.20 7.81 5.28
N GLU A 177 -6.21 8.42 5.87
CA GLU A 177 -6.30 8.80 7.27
C GLU A 177 -6.87 7.68 8.16
N LYS A 178 -7.41 6.61 7.56
CA LYS A 178 -8.02 5.49 8.30
C LYS A 178 -6.93 4.57 8.83
N HIS A 179 -7.16 3.98 10.00
CA HIS A 179 -6.25 2.96 10.54
C HIS A 179 -6.32 1.65 9.74
N TYR A 180 -7.53 1.29 9.33
CA TYR A 180 -7.76 0.20 8.39
C TYR A 180 -7.91 0.78 6.99
N HIS A 181 -6.88 0.62 6.17
CA HIS A 181 -6.85 1.08 4.78
C HIS A 181 -7.61 0.13 3.85
N THR A 182 -7.59 -1.17 4.15
CA THR A 182 -8.39 -2.16 3.45
C THR A 182 -9.05 -3.06 4.47
N ILE A 183 -10.28 -3.47 4.20
CA ILE A 183 -11.01 -4.47 4.98
C ILE A 183 -11.67 -5.43 3.98
N ALA A 184 -11.43 -6.72 4.12
CA ALA A 184 -12.13 -7.74 3.33
C ALA A 184 -12.95 -8.64 4.24
N VAL A 185 -14.16 -8.92 3.80
CA VAL A 185 -15.11 -9.83 4.44
C VAL A 185 -15.45 -10.92 3.46
N GLN A 186 -15.46 -12.15 3.95
CA GLN A 186 -15.95 -13.31 3.23
C GLN A 186 -17.03 -13.99 4.07
N HIS A 187 -18.21 -14.13 3.49
CA HIS A 187 -19.33 -14.85 4.08
C HIS A 187 -19.53 -16.19 3.39
N PHE A 188 -19.83 -17.23 4.16
CA PHE A 188 -20.04 -18.59 3.66
C PHE A 188 -21.46 -19.08 3.95
N CYS A 189 -21.97 -19.92 3.05
CA CYS A 189 -23.26 -20.58 3.21
C CYS A 189 -23.15 -22.05 2.82
N GLN A 190 -23.66 -22.92 3.68
CA GLN A 190 -24.06 -24.27 3.28
C GLN A 190 -25.49 -24.20 2.74
N LYS A 191 -25.62 -24.09 1.43
CA LYS A 191 -26.90 -24.26 0.73
C LYS A 191 -27.11 -25.74 0.44
N LYS A 192 -28.30 -26.25 0.78
CA LYS A 192 -28.75 -27.60 0.45
C LYS A 192 -29.12 -27.73 -1.02
#